data_AF-A0A968KL71-F1
#
_entry.id   AF-A0A968KL71-F1
#
_cell.length_a   1.000
_cell.length_b   1.000
_cell.length_c   1.000
_cell.angle_alpha   90.00
_cell.angle_beta   90.00
_cell.angle_gamma   90.00
#
_symmetry.space_group_name_H-M   'P 1'
#
loop_
_entity.id
_entity.type
_entity.pdbx_description
1 polymer ?
#
loop_
_entity_poly.entity_id
_entity_poly.type
_entity_poly.pdbx_seq_one_letter_code
_entity_poly.pdbx_strand_id
1 'polypeptide(L)' 'MDTLKARGEQVKWKDLSQHLERKSRLYERNLHIKNLLRMQELLDEESFRKWKKLRFGGQHPPAANDPFDNLNRDHHE' A
#
# COMPACT_ATOMS: atom_id res chain seq x y z
N MET A 1 -14.71 -21.87 33.37
CA MET A 1 -14.69 -20.38 33.42
C MET A 1 -13.75 -19.85 32.32
N ASP A 2 -13.74 -20.47 31.14
CA ASP A 2 -12.57 -20.49 30.24
C ASP A 2 -12.71 -19.64 28.97
N THR A 3 -13.91 -19.09 28.75
CA THR A 3 -14.25 -18.33 27.53
C THR A 3 -13.68 -16.90 27.51
N LEU A 4 -13.39 -16.31 28.68
CA LEU A 4 -12.85 -14.94 28.78
C LEU A 4 -11.35 -14.88 28.43
N LYS A 5 -10.56 -15.89 28.79
CA LYS A 5 -9.13 -15.96 28.43
C LYS A 5 -8.92 -16.13 26.92
N ALA A 6 -9.69 -17.01 26.29
CA ALA A 6 -9.60 -17.25 24.84
C ALA A 6 -9.92 -16.00 24.01
N ARG A 7 -10.89 -15.17 24.45
CA ARG A 7 -11.20 -13.88 23.79
C ARG A 7 -10.07 -12.87 23.91
N GLY A 8 -9.38 -12.82 25.06
CA GLY A 8 -8.24 -11.92 25.27
C GLY A 8 -7.02 -12.25 24.42
N GLU A 9 -6.76 -13.54 24.16
CA GLU A 9 -5.71 -13.99 23.24
C GLU A 9 -6.08 -13.72 21.78
N GLN A 10 -7.32 -13.98 21.39
CA GLN A 10 -7.81 -13.73 20.03
C GLN A 10 -7.72 -12.26 19.61
N VAL A 11 -7.99 -11.32 20.51
CA VAL A 11 -7.82 -9.87 20.27
C VAL A 11 -6.35 -9.52 20.03
N LYS A 12 -5.42 -10.07 20.82
CA LYS A 12 -3.97 -9.86 20.63
C LYS A 12 -3.46 -10.38 19.29
N TRP A 13 -3.96 -11.53 18.83
CA TRP A 13 -3.59 -12.07 17.52
C TRP A 13 -4.10 -11.21 16.37
N LYS A 14 -5.31 -10.65 16.50
CA LYS A 14 -5.87 -9.72 15.51
C LYS A 14 -5.03 -8.44 15.40
N ASP A 15 -4.64 -7.87 16.54
CA ASP A 15 -3.81 -6.66 16.59
C ASP A 15 -2.40 -6.91 16.00
N LEU A 16 -1.80 -8.07 16.31
CA LEU A 16 -0.53 -8.48 15.72
C LEU A 16 -0.65 -8.66 14.20
N SER A 17 -1.73 -9.30 13.74
CA SER A 17 -1.97 -9.52 12.31
C SER A 17 -2.12 -8.20 11.55
N GLN A 18 -2.88 -7.25 12.10
CA GLN A 18 -3.00 -5.91 11.53
C GLN A 18 -1.67 -5.15 11.54
N HIS A 19 -0.86 -5.30 12.59
CA HIS A 19 0.46 -4.69 12.65
C HIS A 19 1.41 -5.24 11.57
N LEU A 20 1.45 -6.57 11.43
CA LEU A 20 2.26 -7.24 10.42
C LEU A 20 1.81 -6.88 9.01
N GLU A 21 0.50 -6.80 8.77
CA GLU A 21 -0.05 -6.40 7.49
C GLU A 21 0.35 -4.95 7.13
N ARG A 22 0.25 -4.01 8.07
CA ARG A 22 0.73 -2.63 7.87
C ARG A 22 2.23 -2.60 7.54
N LYS A 23 3.04 -3.40 8.24
CA LYS A 23 4.49 -3.50 7.97
C LYS A 23 4.78 -4.12 6.60
N SER A 24 4.05 -5.14 6.20
CA SER A 24 4.16 -5.78 4.87
C SER A 24 3.88 -4.78 3.75
N ARG A 25 2.79 -4.01 3.86
CA ARG A 25 2.45 -2.99 2.87
C ARG A 25 3.51 -1.89 2.75
N LEU A 26 4.11 -1.47 3.88
CA LEU A 26 5.23 -0.52 3.87
C LEU A 26 6.46 -1.11 3.17
N TYR A 27 6.75 -2.38 3.40
CA TYR A 27 7.84 -3.09 2.73
C TYR A 27 7.61 -3.18 1.21
N GLU A 28 6.40 -3.56 0.78
CA GLU A 28 6.03 -3.62 -0.63
C GLU A 28 6.14 -2.26 -1.33
N ARG A 29 5.66 -1.19 -0.67
CA ARG A 29 5.80 0.18 -1.19
C ARG A 29 7.26 0.57 -1.36
N ASN A 30 8.11 0.27 -0.36
CA ASN A 30 9.54 0.56 -0.44
C ASN A 30 10.23 -0.25 -1.54
N LEU A 31 9.85 -1.53 -1.71
CA LEU A 31 10.35 -2.37 -2.78
C LEU A 31 9.95 -1.83 -4.15
N HIS A 32 8.70 -1.38 -4.30
CA HIS A 32 8.23 -0.76 -5.53
C HIS A 32 9.06 0.48 -5.89
N ILE A 33 9.30 1.38 -4.94
CA ILE A 33 10.12 2.57 -5.15
C ILE A 33 11.55 2.20 -5.56
N LYS A 34 12.18 1.24 -4.88
CA LYS A 34 13.52 0.76 -5.24
C LYS A 34 13.57 0.20 -6.67
N ASN A 35 12.55 -0.53 -7.08
CA ASN A 35 12.46 -1.07 -8.43
C ASN A 35 12.31 0.05 -9.48
N LEU A 36 11.55 1.11 -9.17
CA LEU A 36 11.45 2.28 -10.05
C LEU A 36 12.79 2.99 -10.23
N LEU A 37 13.51 3.21 -9.13
CA LEU A 37 14.85 3.84 -9.17
C LEU A 37 15.83 2.98 -9.95
N ARG A 38 15.82 1.66 -9.74
CA ARG A 38 16.68 0.74 -10.50
C ARG A 38 16.35 0.73 -12.00
N MET A 39 15.08 0.85 -12.38
CA MET A 39 14.72 0.98 -13.80
C MET A 39 15.22 2.29 -14.42
N GLN A 40 15.27 3.38 -13.64
CA GLN A 40 15.88 4.62 -14.09
C GLN A 40 17.39 4.48 -14.34
N GLU A 41 18.09 3.67 -13.55
CA GLU A 41 19.52 3.41 -13.74
C GLU A 41 19.81 2.52 -14.96
N LEU A 42 18.89 1.63 -15.32
CA LEU A 42 19.07 0.65 -16.40
C LEU A 42 18.60 1.14 -17.78
N LEU A 43 17.66 2.09 -17.81
CA LEU A 43 17.12 2.64 -19.05
C LEU A 43 17.84 3.94 -19.41
N ASP A 44 18.13 4.13 -20.71
CA ASP A 44 18.47 5.45 -21.19
C ASP A 44 17.28 6.43 -21.02
N GLU A 45 17.58 7.73 -21.05
CA GLU A 45 16.63 8.80 -20.78
C GLU A 45 15.37 8.71 -21.68
N GLU A 46 15.54 8.35 -22.95
CA GLU A 46 14.43 8.25 -23.91
C GLU A 46 13.55 7.02 -23.64
N SER A 47 14.15 5.87 -23.35
CA SER A 47 13.43 4.64 -23.00
C SER A 47 12.72 4.77 -21.66
N PHE A 48 13.33 5.45 -20.69
CA PHE A 48 12.69 5.75 -19.42
C PHE A 48 11.46 6.67 -19.59
N ARG A 49 11.56 7.71 -20.43
CA ARG A 49 10.41 8.58 -20.75
C ARG A 49 9.27 7.80 -21.43
N LYS A 50 9.57 6.92 -22.39
CA LYS A 50 8.58 6.04 -23.05
C LYS A 50 7.92 5.10 -22.04
N TRP A 51 8.71 4.44 -21.20
CA TRP A 51 8.23 3.56 -20.14
C TRP A 51 7.33 4.30 -19.14
N LYS A 52 7.77 5.49 -18.68
CA LYS A 52 6.99 6.35 -17.78
C LYS A 52 5.68 6.80 -18.43
N LYS A 53 5.71 7.19 -19.72
CA LYS A 53 4.51 7.58 -20.46
C LYS A 53 3.53 6.42 -20.65
N LEU A 54 4.01 5.19 -20.89
CA LEU A 54 3.16 4.00 -20.99
C LEU A 54 2.49 3.65 -19.65
N ARG A 55 3.20 3.86 -18.54
CA ARG A 55 2.72 3.50 -17.18
C ARG A 55 1.88 4.59 -16.53
N PHE A 56 2.09 5.86 -16.89
CA PHE A 56 1.51 7.03 -16.21
C PHE A 56 0.89 8.08 -17.14
N GLY A 57 0.97 7.91 -18.46
CA GLY A 57 0.67 8.97 -19.45
C GLY A 57 -0.77 9.00 -19.99
N GLY A 58 -1.70 8.21 -19.46
CA GLY A 58 -3.13 8.25 -19.84
C GLY A 58 -4.08 8.34 -18.65
N GLN A 59 -3.64 7.90 -17.48
CA GLN A 59 -4.25 8.17 -16.20
C GLN A 59 -3.10 8.44 -15.25
N HIS A 60 -3.12 9.58 -14.56
CA HIS A 60 -2.51 9.60 -13.23
C HIS A 60 -3.08 8.37 -12.51
N PRO A 61 -2.28 7.47 -11.91
CA PRO A 61 -2.86 6.56 -10.93
C PRO A 61 -3.65 7.47 -9.99
N PRO A 62 -5.00 7.35 -9.91
CA PRO A 62 -5.84 8.28 -9.16
C PRO A 62 -5.21 8.33 -7.79
N ALA A 63 -4.58 9.46 -7.44
CA ALA A 63 -3.46 9.54 -6.51
C ALA A 63 -3.74 8.65 -5.31
N ALA A 64 -3.26 7.39 -5.33
CA ALA A 64 -3.97 6.24 -4.74
C ALA A 64 -4.86 6.74 -3.62
N ASN A 65 -6.13 7.08 -3.93
CA ASN A 65 -7.00 7.72 -2.94
C ASN A 65 -6.82 6.83 -1.75
N ASP A 66 -6.25 7.37 -0.66
CA ASP A 66 -6.01 6.58 0.52
C ASP A 66 -7.37 5.89 0.74
N PRO A 67 -7.48 4.55 0.83
CA PRO A 67 -8.80 3.94 0.96
C PRO A 67 -9.55 4.46 2.20
N PHE A 68 -8.88 5.27 3.03
CA PHE A 68 -9.39 6.06 4.13
C PHE A 68 -9.92 7.47 3.80
N ASP A 69 -9.67 8.08 2.64
CA ASP A 69 -10.28 9.38 2.25
C ASP A 69 -11.76 9.23 1.89
N ASN A 70 -12.19 8.04 1.44
CA ASN A 70 -13.60 7.74 1.17
C ASN A 70 -14.33 7.10 2.37
N LEU A 71 -13.62 6.67 3.42
CA LEU A 71 -14.26 6.10 4.62
C LEU A 71 -14.84 7.17 5.57
N ASN A 72 -14.56 8.46 5.34
CA ASN A 72 -15.10 9.57 6.13
C ASN A 72 -16.23 10.35 5.46
N ARG A 73 -16.63 10.00 4.22
CA ARG A 73 -17.71 10.70 3.49
C ARG A 73 -19.10 10.09 3.65
N ASP A 74 -19.21 8.81 3.96
CA ASP A 74 -20.51 8.12 4.06
C ASP A 74 -21.08 8.09 5.50
N HIS A 75 -20.59 8.94 6.40
CA HIS A 75 -21.12 9.13 7.76
C HIS A 75 -21.77 10.50 8.00
N HIS A 76 -22.01 11.26 6.93
CA HIS A 76 -22.74 12.53 6.97
C HIS A 76 -23.86 12.53 5.92
N GLU A 77 -24.78 11.57 6.02
CA GLU A 77 -26.18 11.71 5.61
C GLU A 77 -27.07 10.85 6.52
#